data_AF-A0A9D7GEQ7-F1
#
_entry.id   AF-A0A9D7GEQ7-F1
#
_cell.length_a   1.000
_cell.length_b   1.000
_cell.length_c   1.000
_cell.angle_alpha   90.00
_cell.angle_beta   90.00
_cell.angle_gamma   90.00
#
_symmetry.space_group_name_H-M   'P 1'
#
loop_
_entity.id
_entity.type
_entity.pdbx_description
1 polymer ?
#
loop_
_entity_poly.entity_id
_entity_poly.type
_entity_poly.pdbx_seq_one_letter_code
_entity_poly.pdbx_strand_id
1 'polypeptide(L)'
;MNTFTLLLASVLLATPSQPRTLALDGGPPAIRIAGKSGGDITAAQWSSTKAVDLVGCVPGAHIVSLRLCVRDCMGKDAGLNAKEPTLTESMKAMISNLPVGTRFRVEVVVSDRSGKFWDVPDAEFVWKG
;
A
#
# COMPACT_ATOMS: atom_id res chain seq x y z
N MET A 1 53.78 -30.79 -4.14
CA MET A 1 53.48 -29.42 -3.65
C MET A 1 52.33 -28.90 -4.48
N ASN A 2 51.20 -28.64 -3.84
CA ASN A 2 49.87 -28.53 -4.44
C ASN A 2 49.61 -27.14 -5.04
N THR A 3 49.08 -27.11 -6.26
CA THR A 3 48.55 -25.91 -6.92
C THR A 3 47.07 -25.77 -6.57
N PHE A 4 46.71 -24.74 -5.80
CA PHE A 4 45.31 -24.44 -5.45
C PHE A 4 44.73 -23.45 -6.47
N THR A 5 43.75 -23.91 -7.24
CA THR A 5 42.91 -23.08 -8.13
C THR A 5 41.70 -22.59 -7.33
N LEU A 6 41.57 -21.29 -7.11
CA LEU A 6 40.37 -20.68 -6.51
C LEU A 6 39.51 -20.05 -7.61
N LEU A 7 38.45 -20.76 -7.99
CA LEU A 7 37.32 -20.22 -8.75
C LEU A 7 36.42 -19.43 -7.79
N LEU A 8 36.42 -18.10 -7.91
CA LEU A 8 35.41 -17.26 -7.28
C LEU A 8 34.11 -17.34 -8.10
N ALA A 9 33.15 -18.13 -7.61
CA ALA A 9 31.78 -18.09 -8.06
C ALA A 9 31.08 -16.89 -7.40
N SER A 10 30.75 -15.87 -8.20
CA SER A 10 29.89 -14.76 -7.77
C SER A 10 28.47 -15.27 -7.55
N VAL A 11 28.09 -15.41 -6.28
CA VAL A 11 26.71 -15.71 -5.86
C VAL A 11 25.86 -14.47 -6.15
N LEU A 12 24.89 -14.58 -7.06
CA LEU A 12 23.79 -13.63 -7.18
C LEU A 12 23.02 -13.64 -5.86
N LEU A 13 23.09 -12.54 -5.09
CA LEU A 13 22.17 -12.31 -3.98
C LEU A 13 20.77 -12.09 -4.56
N ALA A 14 20.01 -13.17 -4.68
CA ALA A 14 18.56 -13.08 -4.73
C ALA A 14 18.12 -12.48 -3.38
N THR A 15 17.68 -11.23 -3.39
CA THR A 15 16.97 -10.66 -2.25
C THR A 15 15.79 -11.58 -1.94
N PRO A 16 15.61 -12.05 -0.69
CA PRO A 16 14.38 -12.73 -0.33
C PRO A 16 13.26 -11.70 -0.54
N SER A 17 12.39 -11.96 -1.51
CA SER A 17 11.09 -11.33 -1.58
C SER A 17 10.42 -11.63 -0.25
N GLN A 18 10.40 -10.64 0.63
CA GLN A 18 9.76 -10.73 1.93
C GLN A 18 8.41 -11.40 1.72
N PRO A 19 8.13 -12.55 2.39
CA PRO A 19 6.85 -13.21 2.25
C PRO A 19 5.78 -12.16 2.51
N ARG A 20 4.97 -11.84 1.50
CA ARG A 20 3.72 -11.13 1.74
C ARG A 20 3.00 -12.02 2.74
N THR A 21 2.84 -11.54 3.97
CA THR A 21 1.98 -12.20 4.94
C THR A 21 0.62 -12.29 4.27
N LEU A 22 0.30 -13.47 3.73
CA LEU A 22 -1.01 -13.75 3.19
C LEU A 22 -1.97 -13.49 4.35
N ALA A 23 -2.90 -12.57 4.12
CA ALA A 23 -3.95 -12.28 5.07
C ALA A 23 -4.56 -13.61 5.52
N LEU A 24 -4.74 -13.78 6.84
CA LEU A 24 -5.49 -14.91 7.39
C LEU A 24 -6.83 -15.00 6.64
N ASP A 25 -7.06 -16.13 5.98
CA ASP A 25 -8.32 -16.40 5.29
C ASP A 25 -9.49 -16.26 6.27
N GLY A 26 -10.49 -15.43 5.92
CA GLY A 26 -11.78 -15.38 6.61
C GLY A 26 -12.29 -14.02 7.09
N GLY A 27 -11.54 -12.92 6.90
CA GLY A 27 -11.98 -11.57 7.29
C GLY A 27 -12.72 -10.79 6.19
N PRO A 28 -13.54 -9.79 6.55
CA PRO A 28 -14.09 -8.83 5.57
C PRO A 28 -12.96 -8.11 4.82
N PRO A 29 -13.20 -7.63 3.59
CA PRO A 29 -12.18 -6.91 2.84
C PRO A 29 -11.71 -5.66 3.59
N ALA A 30 -10.41 -5.43 3.64
CA ALA A 30 -9.81 -4.28 4.31
C ALA A 30 -8.58 -3.75 3.57
N ILE A 31 -8.31 -2.46 3.74
CA ILE A 31 -7.19 -1.75 3.16
C ILE A 31 -5.92 -1.97 4.01
N ARG A 32 -4.77 -2.12 3.34
CA ARG A 32 -3.44 -2.17 3.95
C ARG A 32 -2.47 -1.25 3.20
N ILE A 33 -1.73 -0.44 3.95
CA ILE A 33 -0.58 0.33 3.47
C ILE A 33 0.60 0.03 4.39
N ALA A 34 1.74 -0.35 3.82
CA ALA A 34 2.93 -0.77 4.58
C ALA A 34 2.60 -1.81 5.67
N GLY A 35 1.68 -2.74 5.38
CA GLY A 35 1.21 -3.78 6.31
C GLY A 35 0.21 -3.32 7.39
N LYS A 36 -0.20 -2.04 7.42
CA LYS A 36 -1.09 -1.44 8.42
C LYS A 36 -2.46 -1.11 7.85
N SER A 37 -3.53 -1.27 8.62
CA SER A 37 -4.90 -0.84 8.26
C SER A 37 -5.25 0.58 8.74
N GLY A 38 -4.30 1.28 9.34
CA GLY A 38 -4.44 2.66 9.79
C GLY A 38 -3.34 3.06 10.76
N GLY A 39 -3.43 4.29 11.26
CA GLY A 39 -2.52 4.87 12.25
C GLY A 39 -1.30 5.55 11.63
N ASP A 40 -0.19 5.56 12.36
CA ASP A 40 0.98 6.35 11.97
C ASP A 40 1.72 5.76 10.76
N ILE A 41 2.18 6.61 9.86
CA ILE A 41 3.02 6.24 8.71
C ILE A 41 4.20 7.21 8.53
N THR A 42 5.41 6.65 8.40
CA THR A 42 6.67 7.41 8.25
C THR A 42 7.09 7.55 6.78
N ALA A 43 8.06 8.43 6.48
CA ALA A 43 8.68 8.56 5.15
C ALA A 43 9.17 7.24 4.60
N ALA A 44 9.85 6.45 5.43
CA ALA A 44 10.45 5.20 4.99
C ALA A 44 9.36 4.19 4.59
N GLN A 45 8.27 4.14 5.37
CA GLN A 45 7.12 3.28 5.07
C GLN A 45 6.37 3.76 3.83
N TRP A 46 6.18 5.07 3.69
CA TRP A 46 5.48 5.65 2.55
C TRP A 46 6.26 5.53 1.25
N SER A 47 7.56 5.88 1.26
CA SER A 47 8.42 5.82 0.06
C SER A 47 8.57 4.40 -0.48
N SER A 48 8.64 3.40 0.41
CA SER A 48 8.69 1.98 0.04
C SER A 48 7.34 1.39 -0.39
N THR A 49 6.21 2.04 -0.06
CA THR A 49 4.88 1.59 -0.51
C THR A 49 4.72 1.88 -2.00
N LYS A 50 4.38 0.86 -2.79
CA LYS A 50 4.11 0.99 -4.23
C LYS A 50 2.63 0.96 -4.56
N ALA A 51 1.86 0.20 -3.78
CA ALA A 51 0.44 -0.02 -4.00
C ALA A 51 -0.26 -0.18 -2.66
N VAL A 52 -1.57 0.03 -2.69
CA VAL A 52 -2.48 -0.33 -1.63
C VAL A 52 -2.81 -1.81 -1.74
N ASP A 53 -2.67 -2.52 -0.63
CA ASP A 53 -3.01 -3.93 -0.56
C ASP A 53 -4.48 -4.08 -0.12
N LEU A 54 -5.19 -4.99 -0.79
CA LEU A 54 -6.49 -5.47 -0.36
C LEU A 54 -6.29 -6.81 0.36
N VAL A 55 -6.77 -6.91 1.59
CA VAL A 55 -6.76 -8.14 2.38
C VAL A 55 -8.18 -8.58 2.70
N GLY A 56 -8.39 -9.86 2.99
CA GLY A 56 -9.72 -10.43 3.28
C GLY A 56 -10.15 -11.47 2.26
N CYS A 57 -11.18 -12.24 2.59
CA CYS A 57 -11.60 -13.40 1.80
C CYS A 57 -12.75 -13.03 0.86
N VAL A 58 -12.41 -12.45 -0.29
CA VAL A 58 -13.36 -12.23 -1.39
C VAL A 58 -12.77 -12.80 -2.69
N PRO A 59 -13.28 -13.94 -3.21
CA PRO A 59 -12.71 -14.59 -4.38
C PRO A 59 -12.68 -13.69 -5.61
N GLY A 60 -11.47 -13.40 -6.10
CA GLY A 60 -11.29 -12.57 -7.30
C GLY A 60 -11.59 -11.09 -7.11
N ALA A 61 -11.70 -10.62 -5.87
CA ALA A 61 -11.74 -9.20 -5.57
C ALA A 61 -10.44 -8.50 -6.01
N HIS A 62 -10.60 -7.34 -6.61
CA HIS A 62 -9.51 -6.46 -6.97
C HIS A 62 -9.96 -5.00 -6.84
N ILE A 63 -8.99 -4.12 -6.59
CA ILE A 63 -9.21 -2.68 -6.51
C ILE A 63 -9.39 -2.14 -7.93
N VAL A 64 -10.52 -1.48 -8.18
CA VAL A 64 -10.84 -0.84 -9.47
C VAL A 64 -10.76 0.70 -9.40
N SER A 65 -10.69 1.24 -8.19
CA SER A 65 -10.45 2.66 -7.95
C SER A 65 -9.78 2.83 -6.58
N LEU A 66 -8.81 3.72 -6.52
CA LEU A 66 -8.11 4.14 -5.32
C LEU A 66 -8.20 5.66 -5.20
N ARG A 67 -8.53 6.14 -4.01
CA ARG A 67 -8.52 7.57 -3.71
C ARG A 67 -7.77 7.83 -2.42
N LEU A 68 -6.89 8.84 -2.45
CA LEU A 68 -6.27 9.40 -1.26
C LEU A 68 -6.94 10.74 -0.96
N CYS A 69 -7.46 10.88 0.25
CA CYS A 69 -8.16 12.07 0.71
C CYS A 69 -7.40 12.71 1.88
N VAL A 70 -7.13 14.00 1.79
CA VAL A 70 -6.62 14.84 2.87
C VAL A 70 -7.70 15.86 3.19
N ARG A 71 -7.98 16.07 4.47
CA ARG A 71 -8.89 17.13 4.87
C ARG A 71 -8.14 18.45 4.87
N ASP A 72 -8.58 19.41 4.08
CA ASP A 72 -8.00 20.74 4.06
C ASP A 72 -8.35 21.52 5.35
N CYS A 73 -7.71 22.67 5.55
CA CYS A 73 -7.93 23.53 6.71
C CYS A 73 -9.38 24.07 6.81
N MET A 74 -10.16 23.95 5.73
CA MET A 74 -11.57 24.34 5.66
C MET A 74 -12.53 23.16 5.86
N GLY A 75 -12.00 21.97 6.19
CA GLY A 75 -12.78 20.76 6.41
C GLY A 75 -13.21 20.03 5.14
N LYS A 76 -12.80 20.51 3.95
CA LYS A 76 -13.13 19.89 2.67
C LYS A 76 -12.15 18.77 2.35
N ASP A 77 -12.66 17.71 1.75
CA ASP A 77 -11.82 16.61 1.27
C ASP A 77 -11.16 17.00 -0.06
N ALA A 78 -9.84 17.17 -0.04
CA ALA A 78 -9.00 17.26 -1.22
C ALA A 78 -8.35 15.91 -1.48
N GLY A 79 -8.27 15.46 -2.72
CA GLY A 79 -7.71 14.13 -2.97
C GLY A 79 -7.37 13.84 -4.41
N LEU A 80 -6.61 12.76 -4.59
CA LEU A 80 -6.21 12.24 -5.89
C LEU A 80 -6.80 10.85 -6.08
N ASN A 81 -7.15 10.53 -7.34
CA ASN A 81 -7.73 9.25 -7.72
C ASN A 81 -6.78 8.49 -8.66
N ALA A 82 -6.79 7.18 -8.57
CA ALA A 82 -6.11 6.25 -9.46
C ALA A 82 -7.08 5.11 -9.83
N LYS A 83 -6.95 4.56 -11.04
CA LYS A 83 -7.80 3.46 -11.53
C LYS A 83 -7.35 2.08 -11.07
N GLU A 84 -6.23 2.02 -10.36
CA GLU A 84 -5.54 0.80 -9.99
C GLU A 84 -5.01 0.94 -8.55
N PRO A 85 -4.66 -0.16 -7.87
CA PRO A 85 -4.12 -0.12 -6.51
C PRO A 85 -2.76 0.59 -6.40
N THR A 86 -2.09 0.84 -7.52
CA THR A 86 -0.77 1.47 -7.56
C THR A 86 -0.84 2.96 -7.18
N LEU A 87 0.01 3.36 -6.23
CA LEU A 87 0.17 4.76 -5.87
C LEU A 87 0.92 5.49 -7.00
N THR A 88 0.31 6.53 -7.53
CA THR A 88 0.97 7.39 -8.53
C THR A 88 2.05 8.26 -7.88
N GLU A 89 3.00 8.75 -8.67
CA GLU A 89 4.00 9.71 -8.17
C GLU A 89 3.35 10.97 -7.60
N SER A 90 2.25 11.44 -8.21
CA SER A 90 1.48 12.58 -7.69
C SER A 90 0.86 12.28 -6.33
N MET A 91 0.32 11.07 -6.14
CA MET A 91 -0.20 10.63 -4.84
C MET A 91 0.89 10.56 -3.78
N LYS A 92 2.06 9.99 -4.14
CA LYS A 92 3.21 9.93 -3.24
C LYS A 92 3.67 11.32 -2.84
N ALA A 93 3.85 12.21 -3.81
CA ALA A 93 4.26 13.59 -3.57
C ALA A 93 3.24 14.36 -2.73
N MET A 94 1.94 14.15 -2.96
CA MET A 94 0.88 14.79 -2.18
C MET A 94 1.04 14.52 -0.68
N ILE A 95 1.20 13.24 -0.28
CA ILE A 95 1.35 12.88 1.13
C ILE A 95 2.71 13.31 1.69
N SER A 96 3.79 13.15 0.94
CA SER A 96 5.14 13.55 1.39
C SER A 96 5.29 15.05 1.66
N ASN A 97 4.47 15.88 1.01
CA ASN A 97 4.47 17.33 1.20
C ASN A 97 3.53 17.79 2.32
N LEU A 98 2.82 16.89 3.01
CA LEU A 98 1.94 17.26 4.10
C LEU A 98 2.74 17.65 5.36
N PRO A 99 2.23 18.59 6.17
CA PRO A 99 2.74 18.80 7.52
C PRO A 99 2.67 17.52 8.35
N VAL A 100 3.69 17.25 9.17
CA VAL A 100 3.68 16.15 10.14
C VAL A 100 2.47 16.29 11.07
N GLY A 101 1.79 15.17 11.33
CA GLY A 101 0.54 15.11 12.09
C GLY A 101 -0.73 15.23 11.24
N THR A 102 -0.60 15.50 9.93
CA THR A 102 -1.76 15.56 9.03
C THR A 102 -2.38 14.18 8.86
N ARG A 103 -3.71 14.12 8.97
CA ARG A 103 -4.47 12.90 8.70
C ARG A 103 -4.83 12.80 7.24
N PHE A 104 -4.75 11.60 6.70
CA PHE A 104 -5.27 11.29 5.37
C PHE A 104 -6.02 9.97 5.39
N ARG A 105 -7.01 9.84 4.51
CA ARG A 105 -7.83 8.66 4.32
C ARG A 105 -7.49 8.00 2.99
N VAL A 106 -7.63 6.69 2.98
CA VAL A 106 -7.48 5.84 1.81
C VAL A 106 -8.83 5.18 1.58
N GLU A 107 -9.41 5.46 0.43
CA GLU A 107 -10.69 4.91 0.00
C GLU A 107 -10.42 4.02 -1.21
N VAL A 108 -11.03 2.84 -1.25
CA VAL A 108 -10.93 1.95 -2.41
C VAL A 108 -12.32 1.49 -2.85
N VAL A 109 -12.48 1.34 -4.16
CA VAL A 109 -13.62 0.61 -4.73
C VAL A 109 -13.12 -0.75 -5.15
N VAL A 110 -13.79 -1.79 -4.67
CA VAL A 110 -13.44 -3.19 -4.96
C VAL A 110 -14.56 -3.84 -5.73
N SER A 111 -14.19 -4.56 -6.79
CA SER A 111 -15.08 -5.43 -7.55
C SER A 111 -14.55 -6.85 -7.55
N ASP A 112 -15.45 -7.84 -7.55
CA ASP A 112 -15.09 -9.21 -7.89
C ASP A 112 -15.23 -9.50 -9.39
N ARG A 113 -14.98 -10.75 -9.81
CA ARG A 113 -15.06 -11.17 -11.22
C ARG A 113 -16.48 -11.16 -11.79
N SER A 114 -17.51 -11.14 -10.95
CA SER A 114 -18.90 -11.03 -11.38
C SER A 114 -19.34 -9.58 -11.62
N GLY A 115 -18.47 -8.61 -11.32
CA GLY A 115 -18.79 -7.18 -11.38
C GLY A 115 -19.52 -6.67 -10.15
N LYS A 116 -19.63 -7.49 -9.08
CA LYS A 116 -20.24 -7.07 -7.82
C LYS A 116 -19.24 -6.21 -7.04
N PHE A 117 -19.72 -5.05 -6.61
CA PHE A 117 -18.97 -4.16 -5.73
C PHE A 117 -19.04 -4.62 -4.27
N TRP A 118 -17.94 -4.41 -3.56
CA TRP A 118 -17.79 -4.75 -2.15
C TRP A 118 -17.52 -3.51 -1.33
N ASP A 119 -18.23 -3.38 -0.22
CA ASP A 119 -17.97 -2.33 0.77
C ASP A 119 -16.68 -2.65 1.49
N VAL A 120 -15.72 -1.72 1.41
CA VAL A 120 -14.43 -1.80 2.09
C VAL A 120 -14.31 -0.58 3.00
N PRO A 121 -14.10 -0.75 4.32
CA PRO A 121 -13.90 0.38 5.20
C PRO A 121 -12.68 1.20 4.81
N ASP A 122 -12.82 2.52 4.83
CA ASP A 122 -11.72 3.45 4.66
C ASP A 122 -10.62 3.20 5.70
N ALA A 123 -9.36 3.40 5.30
CA ALA A 123 -8.23 3.39 6.23
C ALA A 123 -7.75 4.80 6.50
N GLU A 124 -7.67 5.19 7.77
CA GLU A 124 -7.17 6.50 8.21
C GLU A 124 -5.73 6.38 8.71
N PHE A 125 -4.86 7.26 8.21
CA PHE A 125 -3.46 7.33 8.59
C PHE A 125 -3.07 8.73 9.05
N VAL A 126 -2.02 8.80 9.88
CA VAL A 126 -1.40 10.03 10.32
C VAL A 126 0.02 10.10 9.76
N TRP A 127 0.30 11.13 8.97
CA TRP A 127 1.62 11.38 8.40
C TRP A 127 2.62 11.75 9.50
N LYS A 128 3.75 11.03 9.59
CA LYS A 128 4.79 11.26 10.61
C LYS A 128 6.10 11.82 10.09
N GLY A 129 6.19 12.10 8.80
CA GLY A 129 7.44 12.53 8.19
C GLY A 129 8.22 11.34 7.70
#